data_AF-A0A9P6XE80-F1
#
_entry.id   AF-A0A9P6XE80-F1
#
_cell.length_a   1.000
_cell.length_b   1.000
_cell.length_c   1.000
_cell.angle_alpha   90.00
_cell.angle_beta   90.00
_cell.angle_gamma   90.00
#
_symmetry.space_group_name_H-M   'P 1'
#
loop_
_entity.id
_entity.type
_entity.pdbx_description
1 polymer ?
#
loop_
_entity_poly.entity_id
_entity_poly.type
_entity_poly.pdbx_seq_one_letter_code
_entity_poly.pdbx_strand_id
1 'polypeptide(L)'
;MPTTEVYRAVSGIILRRLPLASTFSLPNTKKPLHDLGRKPSELLYLLVKKPRKDHAWQFPQGGQEKEETASEAALRELKEECGAELSTCLLDIKQPVGIYQYQFPKEFIESNKRNSIGARVRNRKKQVGIEQLH
;
A
#
# COMPACT_ATOMS: atom_id res chain seq x y z
N MET A 1 15.17 -10.95 -31.91
CA MET A 1 13.79 -10.77 -31.44
C MET A 1 13.85 -9.90 -30.20
N PRO A 2 13.18 -8.73 -30.12
CA PRO A 2 13.15 -7.99 -28.87
C PRO A 2 12.39 -8.83 -27.85
N THR A 3 13.09 -9.33 -26.83
CA THR A 3 12.48 -9.96 -25.67
C THR A 3 11.63 -8.89 -25.00
N THR A 4 10.31 -8.97 -25.17
CA THR A 4 9.37 -8.08 -24.51
C THR A 4 9.66 -8.16 -23.02
N GLU A 5 10.19 -7.09 -22.43
CA GLU A 5 10.50 -7.05 -21.01
C GLU A 5 9.21 -7.28 -20.21
N VAL A 6 9.02 -8.49 -19.66
CA VAL A 6 7.82 -8.82 -18.91
C VAL A 6 8.00 -8.31 -17.48
N TYR A 7 7.32 -7.22 -17.14
CA TYR A 7 7.21 -6.76 -15.76
C TYR A 7 6.03 -7.43 -15.08
N ARG A 8 6.23 -7.93 -13.85
CA ARG A 8 5.13 -8.40 -13.02
C ARG A 8 4.22 -7.21 -12.69
N ALA A 9 2.92 -7.34 -12.99
CA ALA A 9 1.93 -6.38 -12.54
C ALA A 9 1.78 -6.48 -11.01
N VAL A 10 1.95 -5.35 -10.33
CA VAL A 10 1.80 -5.21 -8.89
C VAL A 10 0.84 -4.06 -8.62
N SER A 11 -0.10 -4.27 -7.72
CA SER A 11 -1.06 -3.26 -7.29
C SER A 11 -0.84 -2.93 -5.83
N GLY A 12 -0.79 -1.64 -5.53
CA GLY A 12 -0.58 -1.13 -4.18
C GLY A 12 -1.65 -0.14 -3.75
N ILE A 13 -1.78 0.08 -2.44
CA ILE A 13 -2.76 0.99 -1.87
C ILE A 13 -2.11 1.97 -0.90
N ILE A 14 -2.32 3.25 -1.15
CA ILE A 14 -1.95 4.34 -0.27
C ILE A 14 -3.17 4.63 0.60
N LEU A 15 -3.18 4.08 1.80
CA LEU A 15 -4.19 4.38 2.80
C LEU A 15 -3.75 5.55 3.68
N ARG A 16 -4.60 6.58 3.79
CA ARG A 16 -4.35 7.77 4.59
C ARG A 16 -5.43 8.04 5.62
N ARG A 17 -5.04 8.59 6.77
CA ARG A 17 -5.92 9.12 7.83
C ARG A 17 -5.81 10.65 7.79
N LEU A 18 -6.88 11.35 7.43
CA LEU A 18 -6.90 12.82 7.38
C LEU A 18 -6.78 13.43 8.78
N PRO A 19 -6.34 14.70 8.91
CA PRO A 19 -6.44 15.42 10.16
C PRO A 19 -7.85 15.28 10.78
N LEU A 20 -7.89 14.92 12.04
CA LEU A 20 -9.15 14.78 12.80
C LEU A 20 -9.70 16.19 13.05
N ALA A 21 -10.98 16.41 12.73
CA ALA A 21 -11.64 17.67 13.03
C ALA A 21 -11.62 17.91 14.55
N SER A 22 -11.20 19.11 14.94
CA SER A 22 -10.81 19.56 16.28
C SER A 22 -11.32 18.74 17.47
N THR A 23 -10.41 18.08 18.16
CA THR A 23 -10.43 18.08 19.63
C THR A 23 -9.14 18.73 20.07
N PHE A 24 -9.25 19.79 20.87
CA PHE A 24 -8.15 20.48 21.57
C PHE A 24 -7.49 19.56 22.61
N SER A 25 -7.09 18.36 22.20
CA SER A 25 -6.20 17.53 22.99
C SER A 25 -4.78 18.02 22.70
N LEU A 26 -4.09 18.47 23.75
CA LEU A 26 -2.65 18.72 23.69
C LEU A 26 -2.00 17.56 22.93
N PRO A 27 -1.09 17.82 21.96
CA PRO A 27 -0.43 16.77 21.22
C PRO A 27 0.30 15.87 22.21
N ASN A 28 -0.32 14.75 22.59
CA ASN A 28 0.31 13.77 23.45
C ASN A 28 1.35 13.06 22.58
N THR A 29 2.57 13.58 22.62
CA THR A 29 3.74 13.12 21.86
C THR A 29 4.13 11.66 22.17
N LYS A 30 3.45 11.00 23.12
CA LYS A 30 3.73 9.63 23.56
C LYS A 30 2.74 8.57 23.08
N LYS A 31 1.76 8.90 22.23
CA LYS A 31 0.87 7.87 21.64
C LYS A 31 1.68 6.87 20.79
N PRO A 32 1.40 5.56 20.87
CA PRO A 32 2.15 4.54 20.14
C PRO A 32 1.99 4.69 18.62
N LEU A 33 2.95 4.19 17.84
CA LEU A 33 2.99 4.38 16.39
C LEU A 33 1.73 3.84 15.67
N HIS A 34 1.11 2.81 16.25
CA HIS A 34 -0.04 2.09 15.68
C HIS A 34 -1.39 2.71 16.11
N ASP A 35 -1.38 3.78 16.94
CA ASP A 35 -2.59 4.50 17.35
C ASP A 35 -3.01 5.51 16.26
N LEU A 36 -4.23 5.33 15.72
CA LEU A 36 -4.80 6.21 14.69
C LEU A 36 -5.03 7.65 15.17
N GLY A 37 -5.23 7.84 16.48
CA GLY A 37 -5.39 9.13 17.14
C GLY A 37 -4.06 9.83 17.45
N ARG A 38 -2.89 9.28 17.10
CA ARG A 38 -1.63 10.02 17.22
C ARG A 38 -1.61 11.17 16.21
N LYS A 39 -0.98 12.29 16.58
CA LYS A 39 -0.82 13.47 15.70
C LYS A 39 -2.14 13.86 15.00
N PRO A 40 -3.17 14.24 15.77
CA PRO A 40 -4.53 14.45 15.24
C PRO A 40 -4.60 15.53 14.16
N SER A 41 -3.71 16.53 14.20
CA SER A 41 -3.62 17.59 13.20
C SER A 41 -2.83 17.23 11.94
N GLU A 42 -2.18 16.07 11.89
CA GLU A 42 -1.33 15.66 10.76
C GLU A 42 -2.02 14.62 9.88
N LEU A 43 -1.62 14.57 8.60
CA LEU A 43 -1.96 13.49 7.69
C LEU A 43 -1.08 12.27 7.98
N LEU A 44 -1.69 11.11 8.25
CA LEU A 44 -0.95 9.85 8.42
C LEU A 44 -1.13 8.92 7.24
N TYR A 45 -0.12 8.10 7.01
CA TYR A 45 -0.09 7.05 5.99
C TYR A 45 0.17 5.69 6.64
N LEU A 46 -0.48 4.65 6.12
CA LEU A 46 -0.22 3.27 6.51
C LEU A 46 1.02 2.73 5.79
N LEU A 47 1.94 2.15 6.54
CA LEU A 47 3.06 1.37 6.02
C LEU A 47 3.07 0.00 6.69
N VAL A 48 3.43 -1.02 5.92
CA VAL A 48 3.63 -2.39 6.39
C VAL A 48 5.11 -2.74 6.33
N LYS A 49 5.55 -3.61 7.24
CA LYS A 49 6.93 -4.12 7.28
C LYS A 49 6.99 -5.52 6.68
N LYS A 50 7.71 -5.68 5.58
CA LYS A 50 8.01 -7.00 4.99
C LYS A 50 9.11 -7.72 5.78
N PRO A 51 9.14 -9.06 5.81
CA PRO A 51 10.15 -9.85 6.51
C PRO A 51 11.48 -9.88 5.75
N ARG A 52 12.12 -8.72 5.59
CA ARG A 52 13.45 -8.56 4.95
C ARG A 52 14.26 -7.49 5.67
N LYS A 53 15.59 -7.55 5.57
CA LYS A 53 16.50 -6.59 6.24
C LYS A 53 16.43 -5.20 5.59
N ASP A 54 16.59 -5.16 4.27
CA ASP A 54 16.67 -3.90 3.53
C ASP A 54 15.34 -3.54 2.85
N HIS A 55 15.05 -2.23 2.82
CA HIS A 55 13.83 -1.67 2.22
C HIS A 55 12.53 -2.33 2.70
N ALA A 56 12.47 -2.70 3.99
CA ALA A 56 11.38 -3.50 4.55
C ALA A 56 10.02 -2.79 4.54
N TRP A 57 10.01 -1.45 4.60
CA TRP A 57 8.79 -0.66 4.70
C TRP A 57 8.24 -0.28 3.34
N GLN A 58 6.95 -0.52 3.15
CA GLN A 58 6.23 -0.21 1.91
C GLN A 58 4.75 0.05 2.21
N PHE A 59 4.04 0.61 1.22
CA PHE A 59 2.58 0.54 1.20
C PHE A 59 2.12 -0.91 1.04
N PRO A 60 0.91 -1.27 1.52
CA PRO A 60 0.34 -2.57 1.22
C PRO A 60 0.24 -2.77 -0.30
N GLN A 61 0.82 -3.86 -0.79
CA GLN A 61 0.91 -4.15 -2.22
C GLN A 61 1.22 -5.62 -2.48
N GLY A 62 0.79 -6.10 -3.64
CA GLY A 62 1.17 -7.41 -4.14
C GLY A 62 0.79 -7.63 -5.59
N GLY A 63 0.97 -8.88 -6.04
CA GLY A 63 0.84 -9.22 -7.46
C GLY A 63 -0.61 -9.13 -7.92
N GLN A 64 -0.82 -8.63 -9.13
CA GLN A 64 -2.14 -8.66 -9.76
C GLN A 64 -2.37 -10.05 -10.41
N GLU A 65 -3.49 -10.68 -10.10
CA GLU A 65 -3.99 -11.91 -10.72
C GLU A 65 -4.68 -11.64 -12.06
N LYS A 66 -4.90 -12.70 -12.87
CA LYS A 66 -5.38 -12.55 -14.26
C LYS A 66 -6.80 -11.99 -14.37
N GLU A 67 -7.64 -12.23 -13.38
CA GLU A 67 -9.07 -11.91 -13.41
C GLU A 67 -9.47 -10.75 -12.50
N GLU A 68 -8.50 -10.10 -11.85
CA GLU A 68 -8.75 -8.94 -10.99
C GLU A 68 -8.29 -7.63 -11.64
N THR A 69 -9.04 -6.56 -11.41
CA THR A 69 -8.61 -5.20 -11.67
C THR A 69 -7.51 -4.78 -10.69
N ALA A 70 -6.73 -3.77 -11.05
CA ALA A 70 -5.71 -3.23 -10.14
C ALA A 70 -6.30 -2.71 -8.82
N SER A 71 -7.57 -2.29 -8.82
CA SER A 71 -8.26 -1.83 -7.61
C SER A 71 -8.68 -3.00 -6.71
N GLU A 72 -9.18 -4.09 -7.30
CA GLU A 72 -9.49 -5.34 -6.58
C GLU A 72 -8.23 -5.96 -5.99
N ALA A 73 -7.15 -6.03 -6.77
CA ALA A 73 -5.85 -6.50 -6.29
C ALA A 73 -5.35 -5.70 -5.09
N ALA A 74 -5.34 -4.36 -5.20
CA ALA A 74 -4.89 -3.50 -4.11
C ALA A 74 -5.77 -3.62 -2.84
N LEU A 75 -7.07 -3.89 -2.99
CA LEU A 75 -7.99 -4.14 -1.88
C LEU A 75 -7.77 -5.50 -1.23
N ARG A 76 -7.54 -6.55 -2.02
CA ARG A 76 -7.26 -7.90 -1.55
C ARG A 76 -5.97 -7.90 -0.71
N GLU A 77 -4.90 -7.31 -1.24
CA GLU A 77 -3.60 -7.20 -0.56
C GLU A 77 -3.69 -6.39 0.75
N LEU A 78 -4.51 -5.31 0.78
CA LEU A 78 -4.77 -4.58 2.03
C LEU A 78 -5.37 -5.48 3.11
N LYS A 79 -6.36 -6.30 2.74
CA LYS A 79 -7.04 -7.21 3.66
C LYS A 79 -6.13 -8.33 4.14
N GLU A 80 -5.32 -8.90 3.25
CA GLU A 80 -4.36 -9.96 3.57
C GLU A 80 -3.29 -9.47 4.56
N GLU A 81 -2.77 -8.26 4.38
CA GLU A 81 -1.68 -7.75 5.21
C GLU A 81 -2.14 -7.04 6.49
N CYS A 82 -3.34 -6.45 6.50
CA CYS A 82 -3.80 -5.58 7.58
C CYS A 82 -5.13 -5.99 8.22
N GLY A 83 -5.76 -7.07 7.73
CA GLY A 83 -7.05 -7.56 8.22
C GLY A 83 -8.26 -6.91 7.55
N ALA A 84 -9.43 -7.55 7.69
CA ALA A 84 -10.68 -7.14 7.07
C ALA A 84 -11.41 -5.99 7.80
N GLU A 85 -11.04 -5.71 9.06
CA GLU A 85 -11.71 -4.75 9.96
C GLU A 85 -11.42 -3.27 9.63
N LEU A 86 -10.67 -2.98 8.56
CA LEU A 86 -10.35 -1.62 8.15
C LEU A 86 -11.50 -0.97 7.36
N SER A 87 -12.31 -0.17 8.05
CA SER A 87 -13.30 0.72 7.44
C SER A 87 -12.63 1.79 6.57
N THR A 88 -12.64 1.60 5.25
CA THR A 88 -11.94 2.46 4.30
C THR A 88 -12.84 2.92 3.15
N CYS A 89 -12.93 4.23 2.96
CA CYS A 89 -13.59 4.83 1.80
C CYS A 89 -12.61 4.92 0.62
N LEU A 90 -13.05 4.45 -0.55
CA LEU A 90 -12.25 4.45 -1.76
C LEU A 90 -12.43 5.79 -2.49
N LEU A 91 -11.32 6.53 -2.65
CA LEU A 91 -11.37 7.88 -3.22
C LEU A 91 -11.27 7.90 -4.75
N ASP A 92 -10.54 6.96 -5.35
CA ASP A 92 -10.37 6.88 -6.80
C ASP A 92 -10.16 5.43 -7.27
N ILE A 93 -11.13 4.93 -8.04
CA ILE A 93 -11.08 3.60 -8.68
C ILE A 93 -10.52 3.63 -10.11
N LYS A 94 -10.47 4.80 -10.77
CA LYS A 94 -10.23 4.87 -12.22
C LYS A 94 -8.75 5.02 -12.53
N GLN A 95 -8.04 5.98 -11.94
CA GLN A 95 -6.62 6.23 -12.27
C GLN A 95 -5.65 5.94 -11.12
N PRO A 96 -4.45 5.38 -11.39
CA PRO A 96 -3.45 5.19 -10.35
C PRO A 96 -2.89 6.56 -9.96
N VAL A 97 -2.69 6.77 -8.66
CA VAL A 97 -2.06 8.00 -8.13
C VAL A 97 -0.57 8.05 -8.46
N GLY A 98 0.05 6.90 -8.69
CA GLY A 98 1.42 6.82 -9.16
C GLY A 98 1.75 5.43 -9.69
N ILE A 99 2.72 5.39 -10.60
CA ILE A 99 3.30 4.17 -11.15
C ILE A 99 4.80 4.20 -10.89
N TYR A 100 5.33 3.13 -10.32
CA TYR A 100 6.76 2.96 -10.12
C TYR A 100 7.22 1.63 -10.70
N GLN A 101 8.39 1.60 -11.32
CA GLN A 101 8.96 0.42 -11.97
C GLN A 101 10.37 0.20 -11.46
N TYR A 102 10.70 -1.05 -11.14
CA TYR A 102 12.05 -1.44 -10.76
C TYR A 102 12.37 -2.82 -11.31
N GLN A 103 13.63 -3.02 -11.65
CA GLN A 103 14.16 -4.31 -12.05
C GLN A 103 14.57 -5.12 -10.82
N PHE A 104 14.43 -6.43 -10.89
CA PHE A 104 14.97 -7.32 -9.87
C PHE A 104 16.48 -7.45 -10.05
N PRO A 105 17.26 -7.64 -8.96
CA PRO A 105 18.65 -8.05 -9.07
C PRO A 105 18.77 -9.32 -9.93
N LYS A 106 19.82 -9.42 -10.76
CA LYS A 106 19.97 -10.55 -11.70
C LYS A 106 20.02 -11.89 -10.98
N GLU A 107 20.71 -11.91 -9.85
CA GLU A 107 20.86 -13.08 -8.99
C GLU A 107 19.51 -13.58 -8.49
N PHE A 108 18.57 -12.66 -8.21
CA PHE A 108 17.21 -12.97 -7.76
C PHE A 108 16.32 -13.49 -8.89
N ILE A 109 16.54 -13.06 -10.14
CA ILE A 109 15.82 -13.56 -11.32
C ILE A 109 16.23 -15.01 -11.58
N GLU A 110 17.53 -15.27 -11.58
CA GLU A 110 18.13 -16.58 -11.84
C GLU A 110 17.77 -17.59 -10.74
N SER A 111 17.92 -17.23 -9.46
CA SER A 111 17.64 -18.11 -8.33
C SER A 111 16.17 -18.55 -8.28
N ASN A 112 15.25 -17.65 -8.66
CA ASN A 112 13.81 -17.89 -8.55
C ASN A 112 13.18 -18.29 -9.89
N LYS A 113 13.99 -18.56 -10.93
CA LYS A 113 13.57 -18.93 -12.29
C LYS A 113 12.43 -18.04 -12.80
N ARG A 114 12.52 -16.73 -12.56
CA ARG A 114 11.41 -15.81 -12.87
C ARG A 114 11.36 -15.49 -14.35
N ASN A 115 10.15 -15.55 -14.90
CA ASN A 115 9.86 -15.06 -16.26
C ASN A 115 9.78 -13.52 -16.35
N SER A 116 9.86 -12.81 -15.21
CA SER A 116 9.75 -11.35 -15.15
C SER A 116 11.05 -10.72 -14.70
N ILE A 117 11.47 -9.66 -15.39
CA ILE A 117 12.73 -8.96 -15.10
C ILE A 117 12.60 -7.91 -13.99
N GLY A 118 11.37 -7.62 -13.57
CA GLY A 118 11.06 -6.58 -12.61
C GLY A 118 9.58 -6.53 -12.24
N ALA A 119 9.22 -5.52 -11.46
CA ALA A 119 7.85 -5.24 -11.09
C ALA A 119 7.43 -3.83 -11.50
N ARG A 120 6.16 -3.71 -11.93
CA ARG A 120 5.47 -2.45 -12.19
C ARG A 120 4.36 -2.29 -11.16
N VAL A 121 4.57 -1.38 -10.22
CA VAL A 121 3.65 -1.08 -9.12
C VAL A 121 2.70 0.04 -9.54
N ARG A 122 1.40 -0.19 -9.40
CA ARG A 122 0.33 0.81 -9.60
C ARG A 122 -0.34 1.10 -8.27
N ASN A 123 -0.17 2.32 -7.76
CA ASN A 123 -0.73 2.72 -6.47
C ASN A 123 -2.10 3.35 -6.62
N ARG A 124 -3.08 2.82 -5.88
CA ARG A 124 -4.41 3.42 -5.67
C ARG A 124 -4.43 4.18 -4.36
N LYS A 125 -5.36 5.11 -4.18
CA LYS A 125 -5.44 5.91 -2.96
C LYS A 125 -6.78 5.72 -2.27
N LYS A 126 -6.72 5.51 -0.96
CA LYS A 126 -7.85 5.34 -0.07
C LYS A 126 -7.73 6.25 1.15
N GLN A 127 -8.86 6.47 1.77
CA GLN A 127 -8.96 7.20 3.02
C GLN A 127 -9.72 6.39 4.05
N VAL A 128 -9.23 6.42 5.30
CA VAL A 128 -9.97 5.83 6.42
C VAL A 128 -11.24 6.64 6.65
N GLY A 129 -12.39 5.97 6.71
CA GLY A 129 -13.66 6.61 7.06
C GLY A 129 -13.62 6.97 8.55
N ILE A 130 -13.90 8.23 8.89
CA ILE A 130 -13.88 8.72 10.28
C ILE A 130 -15.26 8.55 10.94
N GLU A 131 -16.13 7.70 10.38
CA GLU A 131 -17.36 7.30 11.04
C GLU A 131 -17.07 6.05 11.85
N GLN A 132 -17.22 6.16 13.18
CA GLN A 132 -16.97 5.13 14.20
C GLN A 132 -15.53 5.03 14.72
N LEU A 133 -15.03 6.14 15.28
CA LEU A 133 -14.37 6.07 16.57
C LEU A 133 -15.47 6.18 17.64
N HIS A 134 -16.10 5.06 18.00
CA HIS A 134 -16.94 4.93 19.19
C HIS A 134 -16.45 3.74 20.00
#